data_AF-A0A0D2NDF3-F1
#
_entry.id   AF-A0A0D2NDF3-F1
#
_cell.length_a   1.000
_cell.length_b   1.000
_cell.length_c   1.000
_cell.angle_alpha   90.00
_cell.angle_beta   90.00
_cell.angle_gamma   90.00
#
_symmetry.space_group_name_H-M   'P 1'
#
loop_
_entity.id
_entity.type
_entity.pdbx_description
1 polymer ?
#
loop_
_entity_poly.entity_id
_entity_poly.type
_entity_poly.pdbx_seq_one_letter_code
_entity_poly.pdbx_strand_id
1 'polypeptide(L)'
;MQSVSAYVAAVSSNLRTWHCRMAHINLRAIRNMIHKDMVEGLSINGIHEYNNVYEGCVLGKLHWLPFPKASMTTYKLMDLIAMDLTGPMSVLTWGRAQLVCTCCCGNFHATTGWTSFKF
;
A
#
# COMPACT_ATOMS: atom_id res chain seq x y z
N MET A 1 -17.22 -52.45 -19.46
CA MET A 1 -16.71 -51.26 -18.76
C MET A 1 -16.71 -50.11 -19.75
N GLN A 2 -17.68 -49.21 -19.69
CA GLN A 2 -17.73 -48.04 -20.58
C GLN A 2 -16.79 -46.97 -20.02
N SER A 3 -15.81 -46.56 -20.83
CA SER A 3 -14.89 -45.48 -20.50
C SER A 3 -15.67 -44.16 -20.51
N VAL A 4 -15.69 -43.48 -19.37
CA VAL A 4 -16.26 -42.14 -19.27
C VAL A 4 -15.27 -41.17 -19.92
N SER A 5 -15.52 -40.82 -21.18
CA SER A 5 -14.81 -39.72 -21.85
C SER A 5 -15.29 -38.41 -21.25
N ALA A 6 -14.43 -37.74 -20.48
CA ALA A 6 -14.71 -36.42 -19.94
C ALA A 6 -14.76 -35.42 -21.10
N TYR A 7 -15.96 -34.97 -21.45
CA TYR A 7 -16.13 -33.82 -22.32
C TYR A 7 -15.61 -32.58 -21.58
N VAL A 8 -14.39 -32.15 -21.90
CA VAL A 8 -13.96 -30.78 -21.60
C VAL A 8 -14.73 -29.89 -22.55
N ALA A 9 -15.93 -29.47 -22.14
CA ALA A 9 -16.61 -28.37 -22.79
C ALA A 9 -15.63 -27.20 -22.76
N ALA A 10 -15.22 -26.71 -23.92
CA ALA A 10 -14.44 -25.48 -24.05
C ALA A 10 -15.32 -24.32 -23.58
N VAL A 11 -15.45 -24.16 -22.26
CA VAL A 11 -16.13 -23.04 -21.62
C VAL A 11 -15.22 -21.84 -21.87
N SER A 12 -15.48 -21.18 -22.98
CA SER A 12 -14.91 -19.87 -23.28
C SER A 12 -15.25 -18.95 -22.11
N SER A 13 -14.21 -18.56 -21.38
CA SER A 13 -14.34 -17.88 -20.09
C SER A 13 -13.76 -16.48 -20.20
N ASN A 14 -14.44 -15.50 -19.63
CA ASN A 14 -14.08 -14.10 -19.79
C ASN A 14 -12.70 -13.79 -19.16
N LEU A 15 -12.06 -12.73 -19.65
CA LEU A 15 -10.74 -12.30 -19.15
C LEU A 15 -10.72 -12.10 -17.63
N ARG A 16 -11.82 -11.60 -17.06
CA ARG A 16 -12.00 -11.44 -15.61
C ARG A 16 -11.88 -12.75 -14.84
N THR A 17 -12.47 -13.83 -15.35
CA THR A 17 -12.46 -15.14 -14.69
C THR A 17 -11.05 -15.70 -14.63
N TRP A 18 -10.31 -15.61 -15.74
CA TRP A 18 -8.91 -16.01 -15.80
C TRP A 18 -8.01 -15.13 -14.93
N HIS A 19 -8.26 -13.83 -14.89
CA HIS A 19 -7.57 -12.91 -13.98
C HIS A 19 -7.72 -13.34 -12.51
N CYS A 20 -8.93 -13.71 -12.07
CA CYS A 20 -9.14 -14.22 -10.71
C CYS A 20 -8.49 -15.59 -10.49
N ARG A 21 -8.61 -16.54 -11.44
CA ARG A 21 -7.99 -17.87 -11.35
C ARG A 21 -6.47 -17.82 -11.25
N MET A 22 -5.84 -16.86 -11.93
CA MET A 22 -4.38 -16.68 -11.96
C MET A 22 -3.88 -15.72 -10.87
N ALA A 23 -4.56 -15.67 -9.71
CA ALA A 23 -4.18 -14.85 -8.56
C ALA A 23 -3.94 -13.36 -8.92
N HIS A 24 -4.80 -12.82 -9.78
CA HIS A 24 -4.77 -11.41 -10.17
C HIS A 24 -3.47 -10.97 -10.87
N ILE A 25 -2.80 -11.85 -11.61
CA ILE A 25 -1.64 -11.47 -12.43
C ILE A 25 -2.01 -10.34 -13.41
N ASN A 26 -1.04 -9.53 -13.82
CA ASN A 26 -1.25 -8.40 -14.72
C ASN A 26 -2.06 -8.81 -15.97
N LEU A 27 -3.14 -8.08 -16.29
CA LEU A 27 -3.97 -8.32 -17.47
C LEU A 27 -3.15 -8.34 -18.78
N ARG A 28 -2.10 -7.53 -18.87
CA ARG A 28 -1.18 -7.54 -20.02
C ARG A 28 -0.42 -8.87 -20.13
N ALA A 29 -0.04 -9.48 -19.01
CA ALA A 29 0.59 -10.78 -19.02
C ALA A 29 -0.38 -11.85 -19.54
N ILE A 30 -1.64 -11.82 -19.11
CA ILE A 30 -2.69 -12.74 -19.59
C ILE A 30 -2.91 -12.58 -21.10
N ARG A 31 -3.00 -11.33 -21.59
CA ARG A 31 -3.11 -11.06 -23.04
C ARG A 31 -1.89 -11.57 -23.82
N ASN A 32 -0.68 -11.40 -23.28
CA ASN A 32 0.53 -11.91 -23.90
C ASN A 32 0.57 -13.46 -23.93
N MET A 33 0.08 -14.12 -22.88
CA MET A 33 -0.03 -15.59 -22.80
C MET A 33 -0.92 -16.14 -23.92
N ILE A 34 -2.03 -15.47 -24.19
CA ILE A 34 -2.95 -15.85 -25.27
C ILE A 34 -2.34 -15.56 -26.64
N HIS A 35 -1.81 -14.35 -26.85
CA HIS A 35 -1.25 -13.96 -28.15
C HIS A 35 -0.04 -14.81 -28.57
N LYS A 36 0.75 -15.28 -27.59
CA LYS A 36 1.93 -16.12 -27.84
C LYS A 36 1.65 -17.61 -27.68
N ASP A 37 0.39 -18.00 -27.51
CA ASP A 37 -0.04 -19.40 -27.31
C ASP A 37 0.81 -20.15 -26.27
N MET A 38 1.07 -19.52 -25.12
CA MET A 38 1.98 -20.05 -24.10
C MET A 38 1.29 -21.01 -23.12
N VAL A 39 -0.04 -21.15 -23.19
CA VAL A 39 -0.84 -21.91 -22.22
C VAL A 39 -1.95 -22.66 -22.96
N GLU A 40 -1.90 -23.99 -22.90
CA GLU A 40 -2.95 -24.85 -23.45
C GLU A 40 -4.26 -24.69 -22.67
N GLY A 41 -5.39 -24.62 -23.37
CA GLY A 41 -6.73 -24.52 -22.77
C GLY A 41 -7.16 -23.11 -22.35
N LEU A 42 -6.33 -22.07 -22.58
CA LEU A 42 -6.66 -20.68 -22.29
C LEU A 42 -7.50 -20.05 -23.42
N SER A 43 -8.77 -20.44 -23.52
CA SER A 43 -9.73 -19.86 -24.47
C SER A 43 -10.58 -18.76 -23.82
N ILE A 44 -10.43 -17.52 -24.30
CA ILE A 44 -11.12 -16.33 -23.77
C ILE A 44 -11.92 -15.65 -24.88
N ASN A 45 -13.22 -15.44 -24.63
CA ASN A 45 -14.04 -14.53 -25.45
C ASN A 45 -13.84 -13.10 -24.95
N GLY A 46 -13.75 -12.13 -25.88
CA GLY A 46 -13.71 -10.72 -25.53
C GLY A 46 -12.40 -10.26 -24.87
N ILE A 47 -11.24 -10.63 -25.43
CA ILE A 47 -9.89 -10.25 -24.92
C ILE A 47 -9.74 -8.72 -24.72
N HIS A 48 -10.46 -7.93 -25.54
CA HIS A 48 -10.44 -6.46 -25.50
C HIS A 48 -11.56 -5.83 -24.67
N GLU A 49 -12.57 -6.60 -24.23
CA GLU A 49 -13.77 -6.05 -23.57
C GLU A 49 -13.51 -5.62 -22.11
N TYR A 50 -12.44 -6.12 -21.49
CA TYR A 50 -12.12 -5.83 -20.10
C TYR A 50 -10.77 -5.12 -20.00
N ASN A 51 -10.80 -3.82 -19.69
CA ASN A 51 -9.59 -3.02 -19.45
C ASN A 51 -9.54 -2.39 -18.05
N ASN A 52 -10.54 -2.61 -17.21
CA ASN A 52 -10.57 -2.08 -15.86
C ASN A 52 -9.77 -2.97 -14.91
N VAL A 53 -8.87 -2.39 -14.12
CA VAL A 53 -8.20 -3.13 -13.05
C VAL A 53 -9.19 -3.32 -11.90
N TYR A 54 -9.24 -4.51 -11.31
CA TYR A 54 -10.11 -4.79 -10.17
C TYR A 54 -9.64 -4.00 -8.94
N GLU A 55 -10.55 -3.41 -8.19
CA GLU A 55 -10.24 -2.55 -7.04
C GLU A 55 -9.35 -3.25 -6.02
N GLY A 56 -9.66 -4.51 -5.68
CA GLY A 56 -8.84 -5.31 -4.75
C GLY A 56 -7.41 -5.54 -5.24
N CYS A 57 -7.18 -5.55 -6.56
CA CYS A 57 -5.84 -5.66 -7.12
C CYS A 57 -5.08 -4.35 -7.02
N VAL A 58 -5.77 -3.22 -7.18
CA VAL A 58 -5.17 -1.90 -6.93
C VAL A 58 -4.80 -1.83 -5.45
N LEU A 59 -5.75 -2.03 -4.54
CA LEU A 59 -5.48 -1.94 -3.10
C LEU A 59 -4.39 -2.91 -2.62
N GLY A 60 -4.34 -4.14 -3.16
CA GLY A 60 -3.35 -5.14 -2.76
C GLY A 60 -1.99 -5.04 -3.44
N LYS A 61 -1.88 -4.38 -4.60
CA LYS A 61 -0.63 -4.29 -5.40
C LYS A 61 -0.15 -2.86 -5.63
N LEU A 62 -0.88 -1.85 -5.15
CA LEU A 62 -0.47 -0.47 -5.27
C LEU A 62 0.79 -0.25 -4.43
N HIS A 63 1.88 0.09 -5.10
CA HIS A 63 3.05 0.61 -4.43
C HIS A 63 2.77 2.04 -3.98
N TRP A 64 3.30 2.42 -2.82
CA TRP A 64 3.26 3.81 -2.40
C TRP A 64 4.08 4.63 -3.39
N LEU A 65 3.49 5.74 -3.88
CA LEU A 65 4.25 6.72 -4.63
C LEU A 65 5.34 7.31 -3.71
N PRO A 66 6.50 7.67 -4.26
CA PRO A 66 7.56 8.26 -3.47
C PRO A 66 7.05 9.55 -2.81
N PHE A 67 7.32 9.70 -1.52
CA PHE A 67 7.06 10.96 -0.85
C PHE A 67 7.88 12.09 -1.51
N PRO A 68 7.35 13.32 -1.56
CA PRO A 68 8.15 14.47 -1.97
C PRO A 68 9.40 14.58 -1.09
N LYS A 69 10.56 14.81 -1.71
CA LYS A 69 11.88 14.72 -1.04
C LYS A 69 12.07 15.73 0.09
N ALA A 70 11.38 16.87 0.02
CA ALA A 70 11.33 17.88 1.07
C ALA A 70 10.20 18.89 0.79
N SER A 71 9.59 19.42 1.84
CA SER A 71 8.80 20.66 1.78
C SER A 71 9.61 21.78 2.42
N MET A 72 10.07 22.76 1.63
CA MET A 72 10.72 23.98 2.14
C MET A 72 9.67 25.02 2.50
N THR A 73 8.96 24.79 3.59
CA THR A 73 8.01 25.76 4.16
C THR A 73 8.73 26.58 5.22
N THR A 74 8.76 27.91 5.06
CA THR A 74 9.27 28.83 6.07
C THR A 74 8.15 29.20 7.05
N TYR A 75 8.43 29.08 8.34
CA TYR A 75 7.50 29.43 9.43
C TYR A 75 8.03 30.70 10.12
N LYS A 76 7.16 31.64 10.50
CA LYS A 76 7.55 32.70 11.43
C LYS A 76 7.61 32.15 12.86
N LEU A 77 8.14 32.95 13.77
CA LEU A 77 8.17 32.58 15.19
C LEU A 77 6.74 32.30 15.68
N MET A 78 6.55 31.14 16.33
CA MET A 78 5.26 30.61 16.81
C MET A 78 4.24 30.17 15.74
N ASP A 79 4.57 30.20 14.45
CA ASP A 79 3.67 29.65 13.41
C ASP A 79 3.60 28.12 13.44
N LEU A 80 4.64 27.47 13.98
CA LEU A 80 4.72 26.02 14.14
C LEU A 80 5.40 25.64 15.46
N ILE A 81 4.70 24.83 16.26
CA ILE A 81 5.26 24.12 17.40
C ILE A 81 5.13 22.63 17.09
N ALA A 82 6.27 21.98 16.83
CA ALA A 82 6.32 20.54 16.69
C ALA A 82 6.48 19.93 18.09
N MET A 83 5.57 19.04 18.47
CA MET A 83 5.65 18.28 19.72
C MET A 83 5.73 16.79 19.39
N ASP A 84 6.67 16.10 20.01
CA ASP A 84 6.79 14.65 19.91
C ASP A 84 6.78 14.03 21.31
N LEU A 85 6.10 12.90 21.44
CA LEU A 85 6.01 12.15 22.68
C LEU A 85 6.82 10.86 22.54
N THR A 86 7.90 10.78 23.28
CA THR A 86 8.68 9.55 23.37
C THR A 86 8.06 8.64 24.43
N GLY A 87 7.86 7.37 24.04
CA GLY A 87 7.10 6.35 24.77
C GLY A 87 7.62 5.97 26.15
N PRO A 88 7.02 4.95 26.80
CA PRO A 88 7.28 4.67 28.20
C PRO A 88 8.74 4.23 28.42
N MET A 89 9.52 5.13 28.96
CA MET A 89 10.90 4.90 29.35
C MET A 89 10.94 3.94 30.53
N SER A 90 11.93 3.02 30.49
CA SER A 90 12.19 2.09 31.59
C SER A 90 12.56 2.81 32.89
N VAL A 91 13.11 4.02 32.76
CA VAL A 91 13.46 4.89 33.88
C VAL A 91 12.40 5.98 34.03
N LEU A 92 11.86 6.09 35.23
CA LEU A 92 10.94 7.15 35.59
C LEU A 92 11.66 8.50 35.65
N THR A 93 10.99 9.53 35.12
CA THR A 93 11.38 10.91 35.43
C THR A 93 11.19 11.20 36.92
N TRP A 94 11.74 12.31 37.39
CA TRP A 94 11.58 12.76 38.78
C TRP A 94 10.10 12.91 39.19
N GLY A 95 9.23 13.28 38.24
CA GLY A 95 7.78 13.34 38.43
C GLY A 95 7.06 11.99 38.33
N ARG A 96 7.79 10.88 38.26
CA ARG A 96 7.27 9.52 38.01
C ARG A 96 6.49 9.37 36.71
N ALA A 97 6.73 10.23 35.71
CA ALA A 97 6.23 10.04 34.36
C ALA A 97 7.18 9.11 33.58
N GLN A 98 6.60 8.24 32.76
CA GLN A 98 7.32 7.36 31.83
C GLN A 98 7.45 7.98 30.44
N LEU A 99 6.67 9.03 30.14
CA LEU A 99 6.62 9.67 28.84
C LEU A 99 7.39 10.99 28.89
N VAL A 100 8.08 11.32 27.79
CA VAL A 100 8.79 12.59 27.63
C VAL A 100 8.23 13.31 26.42
N CYS A 101 7.89 14.59 26.58
CA CYS A 101 7.45 15.45 25.48
C CYS A 101 8.62 16.35 25.06
N THR A 102 8.96 16.35 23.77
CA THR A 102 9.94 17.24 23.16
C THR A 102 9.21 18.28 22.31
N CYS A 103 9.41 19.57 22.59
CA CYS A 103 8.81 20.66 21.82
C CYS A 103 9.88 21.48 21.07
N CYS A 104 9.68 21.69 19.77
CA CYS A 104 10.52 22.52 18.91
C CYS A 104 9.68 23.64 18.29
N CYS A 105 10.03 24.90 18.55
CA CYS A 105 9.41 26.06 17.90
C CYS A 105 10.14 26.35 16.58
N GLY A 106 9.39 26.68 15.53
CA GLY A 106 9.83 26.79 14.12
C GLY A 106 10.92 27.83 13.74
N ASN A 107 11.65 28.39 14.70
CA ASN A 107 12.91 29.10 14.45
C ASN A 107 14.01 28.38 15.23
N PHE A 108 15.04 27.90 14.54
CA PHE A 108 16.09 27.00 15.04
C PHE A 108 17.00 27.70 16.07
N HIS A 109 16.47 28.01 17.24
CA HIS A 109 17.21 28.18 18.49
C HIS A 109 16.68 27.11 19.42
N ALA A 110 17.30 25.93 19.35
CA ALA A 110 17.05 24.82 20.26
C ALA A 110 17.39 25.27 21.69
N THR A 111 16.41 25.84 22.38
CA THR A 111 16.48 25.92 23.83
C THR A 111 15.89 24.61 24.34
N THR A 112 16.77 23.65 24.62
CA THR A 112 16.43 22.48 25.42
C THR A 112 16.17 22.96 26.85
N GLY A 113 14.98 23.50 27.09
CA GLY A 113 14.48 23.81 28.41
C GLY A 113 13.71 22.61 28.92
N TRP A 114 14.17 21.99 30.01
CA TRP A 114 13.39 21.02 30.77
C TRP A 114 12.21 21.76 31.42
N THR A 115 11.10 21.90 30.72
CA THR A 115 9.85 22.38 31.32
C THR A 115 9.04 21.16 31.71
N SER A 116 8.97 20.89 33.01
CA SER A 116 8.06 19.88 33.55
C SER A 116 6.66 20.47 33.53
N PHE A 117 5.86 20.09 32.54
CA PHE A 117 4.41 20.33 32.56
C PHE A 117 3.79 19.33 33.55
N LYS A 118 3.43 19.80 34.74
CA LYS A 118 2.47 19.12 35.59
C LYS A 118 1.07 19.53 35.12
N PHE A 119 0.29 18.54 34.67
CA PHE A 119 -1.16 18.68 34.64
C PHE A 119 -1.72 18.62 36.06
#